data_AF-T0GRH4-F1
#
_entry.id   AF-T0GRH4-F1
#
_cell.length_a   1.000
_cell.length_b   1.000
_cell.length_c   1.000
_cell.angle_alpha   90.00
_cell.angle_beta   90.00
_cell.angle_gamma   90.00
#
_symmetry.space_group_name_H-M   'P 1'
#
loop_
_entity.id
_entity.type
_entity.pdbx_description
1 polymer ?
#
loop_
_entity_poly.entity_id
_entity_poly.type
_entity_poly.pdbx_seq_one_letter_code
_entity_poly.pdbx_strand_id
1 'polypeptide(L)'
;MIKEQSSLASNAFRDHFEAVQKIVTDGLTKRLKYQDIATQIQNATGVSERRAEFWAKDQTGKFFSQQNKLRQTNAGFPGFVWRTQKDSKVRDSHSHVADKFYKWGELPFVNRKGGLPARLAPGDDYRCRCWAEPSWGPQGSKKNNPKPSGSSPKIILPPRPQTQSIVPILHSVNLNLPDPTVHANIQKTISDLDSILKFPKDRTNIGVHYLAGSNLKKNIAGLFNPNTNRIEINSGLKFKDTYQSTFVHEFAHAMDYRWLGKDGRYESHSGPDFAEFKNVVQKTELYKRLQQIGREGRTKVPGLDVPVALSRTQKSLIPYFLTTEELFARATEIWTAERTGSKNLLAQIQKKNSMNFVNHYWDEDDFKPVLSVLDKIFKTMGYLK
;
A
#
# COMPACT_ATOMS: atom_id res chain seq x y z
N MET A 1 -31.12 -17.57 5.10
CA MET A 1 -30.71 -18.14 3.78
C MET A 1 -29.42 -17.55 3.19
N ILE A 2 -29.35 -16.36 2.57
CA ILE A 2 -28.10 -15.92 1.88
C ILE A 2 -26.92 -15.63 2.85
N LYS A 3 -27.18 -15.08 4.05
CA LYS A 3 -26.13 -14.84 5.06
C LYS A 3 -25.56 -16.12 5.67
N GLU A 4 -26.37 -17.16 5.85
CA GLU A 4 -25.93 -18.47 6.35
C GLU A 4 -25.06 -19.21 5.35
N GLN A 5 -25.38 -19.14 4.05
CA GLN A 5 -24.55 -19.75 3.00
C GLN A 5 -23.17 -19.09 2.92
N SER A 6 -23.09 -17.77 3.13
CA SER A 6 -21.82 -17.04 3.18
C SER A 6 -20.98 -17.38 4.41
N SER A 7 -21.58 -17.57 5.59
CA SER A 7 -20.84 -17.95 6.80
C SER A 7 -20.38 -19.41 6.75
N LEU A 8 -21.20 -20.30 6.19
CA LEU A 8 -20.83 -21.69 5.95
C LEU A 8 -19.66 -21.81 4.96
N ALA A 9 -19.67 -21.03 3.89
CA ALA A 9 -18.54 -20.97 2.94
C ALA A 9 -17.26 -20.39 3.57
N SER A 10 -17.38 -19.42 4.48
CA SER A 10 -16.24 -18.82 5.20
C SER A 10 -15.66 -19.76 6.27
N ASN A 11 -16.51 -20.54 6.94
CA ASN A 11 -16.07 -21.52 7.94
C ASN A 11 -15.47 -22.73 7.24
N ALA A 12 -16.11 -23.26 6.20
CA ALA A 12 -15.53 -24.32 5.36
C ALA A 12 -14.16 -23.91 4.79
N PHE A 13 -14.01 -22.66 4.32
CA PHE A 13 -12.72 -22.17 3.83
C PHE A 13 -11.62 -22.13 4.91
N ARG A 14 -11.97 -21.78 6.15
CA ARG A 14 -11.04 -21.80 7.29
C ARG A 14 -10.69 -23.22 7.71
N ASP A 15 -11.68 -24.09 7.81
CA ASP A 15 -11.52 -25.49 8.20
C ASP A 15 -10.65 -26.23 7.16
N HIS A 16 -10.84 -25.93 5.87
CA HIS A 16 -9.97 -26.43 4.80
C HIS A 16 -8.53 -25.92 4.91
N PHE A 17 -8.31 -24.68 5.35
CA PHE A 17 -6.96 -24.12 5.50
C PHE A 17 -6.22 -24.74 6.69
N GLU A 18 -6.88 -24.88 7.85
CA GLU A 18 -6.29 -25.51 9.03
C GLU A 18 -5.99 -27.00 8.79
N ALA A 19 -6.89 -27.73 8.12
CA ALA A 19 -6.65 -29.11 7.71
C ALA A 19 -5.43 -29.24 6.79
N VAL A 20 -5.28 -28.34 5.81
CA VAL A 20 -4.11 -28.32 4.89
C VAL A 20 -2.82 -28.07 5.65
N GLN A 21 -2.80 -27.11 6.58
CA GLN A 21 -1.61 -26.83 7.39
C GLN A 21 -1.23 -28.05 8.24
N LYS A 22 -2.20 -28.68 8.91
CA LYS A 22 -1.97 -29.88 9.71
C LYS A 22 -1.39 -31.03 8.88
N ILE A 23 -1.98 -31.32 7.71
CA ILE A 23 -1.51 -32.38 6.80
C ILE A 23 -0.06 -32.12 6.36
N VAL A 24 0.27 -30.88 6.02
CA VAL A 24 1.63 -30.51 5.60
C VAL A 24 2.62 -30.69 6.76
N THR A 25 2.29 -30.21 7.96
CA THR A 25 3.18 -30.35 9.13
C THR A 25 3.36 -31.80 9.55
N ASP A 26 2.28 -32.58 9.58
CA ASP A 26 2.32 -34.02 9.88
C ASP A 26 3.13 -34.79 8.82
N GLY A 27 2.92 -34.46 7.55
CA GLY A 27 3.63 -35.07 6.43
C GLY A 27 5.14 -34.77 6.44
N LEU A 28 5.53 -33.53 6.75
CA LEU A 28 6.93 -33.15 6.88
C LEU A 28 7.60 -33.84 8.08
N THR A 29 6.89 -33.95 9.21
CA THR A 29 7.37 -34.65 10.41
C THR A 29 7.59 -36.14 10.13
N LYS A 30 6.69 -36.75 9.35
CA LYS A 30 6.76 -38.15 8.90
C LYS A 30 7.64 -38.37 7.66
N ARG A 31 8.32 -37.33 7.15
CA ARG A 31 9.18 -37.35 5.94
C ARG A 31 8.50 -37.92 4.70
N LEU A 32 7.19 -37.66 4.54
CA LEU A 32 6.44 -38.09 3.36
C LEU A 32 6.91 -37.35 2.11
N LYS A 33 6.72 -37.95 0.93
CA LYS A 33 7.04 -37.27 -0.33
C LYS A 33 6.00 -36.19 -0.61
N TYR A 34 6.38 -35.19 -1.40
CA TYR A 34 5.48 -34.10 -1.80
C TYR A 34 4.20 -34.58 -2.48
N GLN A 35 4.28 -35.65 -3.26
CA GLN A 35 3.13 -36.28 -3.91
C GLN A 35 2.15 -36.84 -2.88
N ASP A 36 2.64 -37.53 -1.85
CA ASP A 36 1.82 -38.10 -0.79
C ASP A 36 1.11 -37.01 0.03
N ILE A 37 1.81 -35.89 0.31
CA ILE A 37 1.23 -34.72 0.99
C ILE A 37 0.13 -34.08 0.12
N ALA A 38 0.37 -33.96 -1.20
CA ALA A 38 -0.61 -33.43 -2.12
C ALA A 38 -1.86 -34.33 -2.24
N THR A 39 -1.68 -35.66 -2.31
CA THR A 39 -2.78 -36.63 -2.30
C THR A 39 -3.59 -36.54 -1.01
N GLN A 40 -2.93 -36.42 0.15
CA GLN A 40 -3.64 -36.22 1.43
C GLN A 40 -4.44 -34.92 1.47
N ILE A 41 -3.90 -33.82 0.94
CA ILE A 41 -4.61 -32.54 0.82
C ILE A 41 -5.83 -32.68 -0.10
N GLN A 42 -5.67 -33.33 -1.26
CA GLN A 42 -6.75 -33.57 -2.20
C GLN A 42 -7.87 -34.40 -1.56
N ASN A 43 -7.53 -35.51 -0.90
CA ASN A 43 -8.50 -36.38 -0.24
C ASN A 43 -9.23 -35.68 0.90
N ALA A 44 -8.55 -34.81 1.66
CA ALA A 44 -9.13 -34.11 2.80
C ALA A 44 -9.97 -32.88 2.43
N THR A 45 -9.75 -32.27 1.25
CA THR A 45 -10.40 -30.99 0.88
C THR A 45 -11.23 -31.04 -0.39
N GLY A 46 -11.14 -32.11 -1.18
CA GLY A 46 -11.85 -32.24 -2.46
C GLY A 46 -11.39 -31.27 -3.55
N VAL A 47 -10.28 -30.55 -3.34
CA VAL A 47 -9.76 -29.60 -4.35
C VAL A 47 -9.08 -30.34 -5.50
N SER A 48 -8.97 -29.69 -6.66
CA SER A 48 -8.24 -30.28 -7.79
C SER A 48 -6.77 -30.55 -7.45
N GLU A 49 -6.20 -31.60 -8.04
CA GLU A 49 -4.81 -32.01 -7.87
C GLU A 49 -3.83 -30.84 -8.03
N ARG A 50 -4.01 -30.03 -9.09
CA ARG A 50 -3.20 -28.83 -9.34
C ARG A 50 -3.23 -27.82 -8.19
N ARG A 51 -4.36 -27.71 -7.49
CA ARG A 51 -4.52 -26.81 -6.33
C ARG A 51 -3.93 -27.45 -5.07
N ALA A 52 -4.10 -28.75 -4.87
CA ALA A 52 -3.47 -29.49 -3.78
C ALA A 52 -1.93 -29.41 -3.86
N GLU A 53 -1.34 -29.60 -5.05
CA GLU A 53 0.09 -29.42 -5.26
C GLU A 53 0.57 -27.99 -4.99
N PHE A 54 -0.23 -26.99 -5.38
CA PHE A 54 0.08 -25.60 -5.08
C PHE A 54 0.21 -25.40 -3.58
N TRP A 55 -0.76 -25.87 -2.81
CA TRP A 55 -0.78 -25.72 -1.36
C TRP A 55 0.34 -26.50 -0.68
N ALA A 56 0.58 -27.75 -1.09
CA ALA A 56 1.68 -28.56 -0.55
C ALA A 56 3.04 -27.84 -0.68
N LYS A 57 3.36 -27.34 -1.89
CA LYS A 57 4.62 -26.62 -2.16
C LYS A 57 4.69 -25.29 -1.40
N ASP A 58 3.59 -24.55 -1.35
CA ASP A 58 3.51 -23.26 -0.66
C ASP A 58 3.72 -23.38 0.85
N GLN A 59 2.98 -24.28 1.50
CA GLN A 59 3.02 -24.45 2.95
C GLN A 59 4.35 -25.07 3.40
N THR A 60 4.93 -25.97 2.61
CA THR A 60 6.25 -26.53 2.92
C THR A 60 7.34 -25.46 2.89
N GLY A 61 7.34 -24.57 1.89
CA GLY A 61 8.29 -23.46 1.81
C GLY A 61 8.21 -22.53 3.03
N LYS A 62 6.99 -22.20 3.46
CA LYS A 62 6.75 -21.38 4.66
C LYS A 62 7.22 -22.05 5.95
N PHE A 63 6.99 -23.36 6.09
CA PHE A 63 7.47 -24.13 7.24
C PHE A 63 9.00 -24.06 7.37
N PHE A 64 9.73 -24.30 6.27
CA PHE A 64 11.20 -24.23 6.30
C PHE A 64 11.73 -22.81 6.51
N SER A 65 11.05 -21.77 5.98
CA SER A 65 11.34 -20.37 6.29
C SER A 65 11.28 -20.10 7.80
N GLN A 66 10.19 -20.51 8.45
CA GLN A 66 9.98 -20.32 9.88
C GLN A 66 11.02 -21.09 10.72
N GLN A 67 11.32 -22.33 10.36
CA GLN A 67 12.31 -23.14 11.06
C GLN A 67 13.72 -22.54 10.92
N ASN A 68 14.05 -22.02 9.74
CA ASN A 68 15.33 -21.35 9.51
C ASN A 68 15.44 -20.05 10.32
N LYS A 69 14.38 -19.24 10.38
CA LYS A 69 14.30 -18.07 11.26
C LYS A 69 14.59 -18.44 12.71
N LEU A 70 13.88 -19.43 13.26
CA LEU A 70 14.04 -19.87 14.64
C LEU A 70 15.48 -20.33 14.93
N ARG A 71 16.09 -21.12 14.04
CA ARG A 71 17.48 -21.58 14.19
C ARG A 71 18.47 -20.42 14.18
N GLN A 72 18.31 -19.47 13.27
CA GLN A 72 19.22 -18.32 13.16
C GLN A 72 19.10 -17.39 14.36
N THR A 73 17.89 -17.10 14.82
CA THR A 73 17.67 -16.29 16.02
C THR A 73 18.22 -16.98 17.27
N ASN A 74 18.02 -18.30 17.42
CA ASN A 74 18.56 -19.07 18.55
C ASN A 74 20.09 -19.15 18.53
N ALA A 75 20.70 -19.16 17.34
CA ALA A 75 22.15 -19.09 17.16
C ALA A 75 22.72 -17.66 17.33
N GLY A 76 21.88 -16.67 17.65
CA GLY A 76 22.29 -15.30 17.95
C GLY A 76 22.47 -14.40 16.74
N PHE A 77 22.14 -14.84 15.52
CA PHE A 77 22.26 -13.99 14.34
C PHE A 77 21.22 -12.85 14.38
N PRO A 78 21.65 -11.58 14.25
CA PRO A 78 20.75 -10.42 14.27
C PRO A 78 19.87 -10.34 13.01
N GLY A 79 20.26 -11.02 11.94
CA GLY A 79 19.61 -10.97 10.65
C GLY A 79 20.18 -11.97 9.65
N PHE A 80 19.94 -11.69 8.38
CA PHE A 80 20.31 -12.55 7.28
C PHE A 80 20.56 -11.74 6.01
N VAL A 81 21.30 -12.32 5.06
CA VAL A 81 21.34 -11.85 3.67
C VAL A 81 20.26 -12.59 2.88
N TRP A 82 19.44 -11.85 2.15
CA TRP A 82 18.40 -12.44 1.30
C TRP A 82 19.01 -13.10 0.07
N ARG A 83 18.83 -14.41 -0.10
CA ARG A 83 19.31 -15.12 -1.29
C ARG A 83 18.17 -15.63 -2.16
N THR A 84 18.39 -15.62 -3.47
CA THR A 84 17.43 -16.10 -4.48
C THR A 84 18.07 -17.19 -5.33
N GLN A 85 17.25 -17.93 -6.07
CA GLN A 85 17.71 -18.97 -7.00
C GLN A 85 18.37 -18.39 -8.27
N LYS A 86 18.38 -17.06 -8.44
CA LYS A 86 18.95 -16.32 -9.58
C LYS A 86 18.51 -16.85 -10.97
N ASP A 87 17.31 -17.42 -11.06
CA ASP A 87 16.72 -17.91 -12.30
C ASP A 87 15.56 -17.01 -12.77
N SER A 88 15.06 -17.26 -13.98
CA SER A 88 13.96 -16.50 -14.60
C SER A 88 12.60 -16.64 -13.88
N LYS A 89 12.50 -17.56 -12.91
CA LYS A 89 11.28 -17.75 -12.10
C LYS A 89 11.34 -16.96 -10.79
N VAL A 90 12.46 -16.30 -10.48
CA VAL A 90 12.53 -15.33 -9.37
C VAL A 90 11.72 -14.10 -9.76
N ARG A 91 10.79 -13.71 -8.90
CA ARG A 91 10.00 -12.49 -9.11
C ARG A 91 10.91 -11.29 -8.98
N ASP A 92 10.71 -10.27 -9.80
CA ASP A 92 11.51 -9.05 -9.74
C ASP A 92 11.54 -8.46 -8.33
N SER A 93 10.41 -8.40 -7.61
CA SER A 93 10.36 -7.91 -6.23
C SER A 93 11.27 -8.67 -5.26
N HIS A 94 11.51 -9.96 -5.49
CA HIS A 94 12.44 -10.78 -4.70
C HIS A 94 13.90 -10.56 -5.14
N SER A 95 14.14 -10.29 -6.43
CA SER A 95 15.46 -9.88 -6.95
C SER A 95 15.90 -8.52 -6.42
N HIS A 96 14.97 -7.56 -6.25
CA HIS A 96 15.26 -6.21 -5.74
C HIS A 96 15.74 -6.21 -4.29
N VAL A 97 15.31 -7.18 -3.49
CA VAL A 97 15.74 -7.34 -2.09
C VAL A 97 16.90 -8.32 -1.95
N ALA A 98 17.28 -9.02 -3.02
CA ALA A 98 18.36 -10.00 -3.01
C ALA A 98 19.71 -9.39 -2.66
N ASP A 99 20.59 -10.22 -2.10
CA ASP A 99 21.98 -9.94 -1.76
C ASP A 99 22.15 -8.75 -0.78
N LYS A 100 21.06 -8.36 -0.09
CA LYS A 100 21.03 -7.32 0.95
C LYS A 100 20.81 -7.93 2.33
N PHE A 101 21.38 -7.30 3.35
CA PHE A 101 21.21 -7.68 4.75
C PHE A 101 19.92 -7.09 5.33
N TYR A 102 19.16 -7.90 6.06
CA TYR A 102 17.98 -7.49 6.82
C TYR A 102 18.02 -8.10 8.21
N LYS A 103 17.56 -7.34 9.20
CA LYS A 103 17.38 -7.87 10.56
C LYS A 103 16.09 -8.69 10.63
N TRP A 104 16.07 -9.72 11.48
CA TRP A 104 14.84 -10.50 11.68
C TRP A 104 13.67 -9.69 12.25
N GLY A 105 13.96 -8.59 12.96
CA GLY A 105 12.97 -7.62 13.46
C GLY A 105 12.60 -6.50 12.45
N GLU A 106 13.36 -6.34 11.37
CA GLU A 106 13.18 -5.27 10.38
C GLU A 106 13.21 -5.86 8.96
N LEU A 107 12.19 -6.65 8.65
CA LEU A 107 12.06 -7.28 7.34
C LEU A 107 11.76 -6.25 6.23
N PRO A 108 12.24 -6.49 5.00
CA PRO A 108 11.95 -5.63 3.86
C PRO A 108 10.49 -5.74 3.44
N PHE A 109 9.96 -4.65 2.89
CA PHE A 109 8.73 -4.73 2.13
C PHE A 109 9.00 -5.38 0.79
N VAL A 110 8.30 -6.48 0.52
CA VAL A 110 8.36 -7.20 -0.76
C VAL A 110 6.98 -7.14 -1.40
N ASN A 111 6.94 -6.67 -2.65
CA ASN A 111 5.70 -6.59 -3.42
C ASN A 111 5.23 -7.99 -3.80
N ARG A 112 3.99 -8.32 -3.42
CA ARG A 112 3.37 -9.61 -3.69
C ARG A 112 2.44 -9.49 -4.88
N LYS A 113 2.52 -10.45 -5.82
CA LYS A 113 1.60 -10.49 -6.95
C LYS A 113 0.17 -10.73 -6.44
N GLY A 114 -0.73 -9.78 -6.68
CA GLY A 114 -2.14 -9.88 -6.28
C GLY A 114 -2.43 -9.59 -4.80
N GLY A 115 -1.49 -8.98 -4.07
CA GLY A 115 -1.66 -8.59 -2.66
C GLY A 115 -0.93 -7.29 -2.33
N LEU A 116 -1.18 -6.77 -1.13
CA LEU A 116 -0.46 -5.59 -0.62
C LEU A 116 1.01 -5.93 -0.37
N PRO A 117 1.93 -4.95 -0.51
CA PRO A 117 3.30 -5.08 -0.02
C PRO A 117 3.27 -5.49 1.45
N ALA A 118 4.06 -6.48 1.80
CA ALA A 118 4.16 -6.98 3.16
C ALA A 118 5.62 -7.09 3.56
N ARG A 119 5.87 -6.97 4.86
CA ARG A 119 7.15 -7.34 5.44
C ARG A 119 7.29 -8.84 5.35
N LEU A 120 8.14 -9.31 4.46
CA LEU A 120 8.32 -10.72 4.19
C LEU A 120 9.76 -11.11 4.47
N ALA A 121 9.96 -12.32 4.97
CA ALA A 121 11.23 -13.01 4.93
C ALA A 121 11.29 -13.90 3.67
N PRO A 122 12.50 -14.34 3.27
CA PRO A 122 12.66 -15.33 2.20
C PRO A 122 11.84 -16.59 2.51
N GLY A 123 10.95 -16.98 1.60
CA GLY A 123 10.08 -18.16 1.77
C GLY A 123 8.64 -17.85 2.23
N ASP A 124 8.33 -16.62 2.66
CA ASP A 124 6.99 -16.26 3.13
C ASP A 124 5.98 -16.02 2.01
N ASP A 125 6.46 -15.55 0.85
CA ASP A 125 5.61 -15.33 -0.33
C ASP A 125 5.21 -16.64 -1.00
N TYR A 126 4.14 -16.60 -1.79
CA TYR A 126 3.56 -17.83 -2.31
C TYR A 126 4.55 -18.59 -3.21
N ARG A 127 4.72 -19.90 -3.03
CA ARG A 127 5.70 -20.71 -3.78
C ARG A 127 7.10 -20.05 -3.88
N CYS A 128 7.53 -19.32 -2.85
CA CYS A 128 8.84 -18.68 -2.83
C CYS A 128 9.95 -19.73 -2.66
N ARG A 129 11.08 -19.53 -3.35
CA ARG A 129 12.29 -20.39 -3.26
C ARG A 129 13.53 -19.63 -2.74
N CYS A 130 13.31 -18.41 -2.25
CA CYS A 130 14.35 -17.61 -1.63
C CYS A 130 14.67 -18.17 -0.24
N TRP A 131 15.89 -17.97 0.24
CA TRP A 131 16.31 -18.40 1.58
C TRP A 131 17.07 -17.29 2.31
N ALA A 132 17.04 -17.35 3.63
CA ALA A 132 17.80 -16.47 4.51
C ALA A 132 19.16 -17.10 4.80
N GLU A 133 20.24 -16.47 4.33
CA GLU A 133 21.61 -16.85 4.72
C GLU A 133 21.98 -16.12 6.02
N PRO A 134 22.31 -16.82 7.12
CA PRO A 134 22.59 -16.18 8.40
C PRO A 134 23.77 -15.20 8.29
N SER A 135 23.64 -14.01 8.87
CA SER A 135 24.67 -12.98 8.78
C SER A 135 24.67 -12.05 9.99
N TRP A 136 25.85 -11.56 10.35
CA TRP A 136 26.02 -10.53 11.38
C TRP A 136 25.83 -9.10 10.85
N GLY A 137 25.66 -8.93 9.54
CA GLY A 137 25.52 -7.63 8.87
C GLY A 137 26.84 -6.98 8.47
N PRO A 138 26.82 -5.73 7.94
CA PRO A 138 28.00 -5.05 7.38
C PRO A 138 29.10 -4.62 8.37
N GLN A 139 29.09 -5.09 9.62
CA GLN A 139 30.10 -4.78 10.63
C GLN A 139 30.60 -6.08 11.27
N GLY A 140 31.41 -6.85 10.53
CA GLY A 140 31.86 -8.15 10.99
C GLY A 140 32.90 -8.87 10.12
N SER A 141 33.87 -8.15 9.55
CA SER A 141 35.10 -8.78 9.03
C SER A 141 36.29 -7.81 8.95
N LYS A 142 36.83 -7.39 10.10
CA LYS A 142 38.26 -7.07 10.18
C LYS A 142 39.03 -8.35 10.51
N LYS A 143 39.64 -8.96 9.49
CA LYS A 143 40.90 -9.72 9.60
C LYS A 143 41.74 -9.47 8.34
N ASN A 144 42.95 -8.94 8.55
CA ASN A 144 44.07 -8.72 7.61
C ASN A 144 44.41 -10.04 6.86
N ASN A 145 44.91 -10.16 5.63
CA ASN A 145 45.84 -9.44 4.73
C ASN A 145 45.75 -10.13 3.32
N PRO A 146 46.54 -9.80 2.27
CA PRO A 146 46.76 -8.55 1.53
C PRO A 146 46.29 -8.63 0.05
N LYS A 147 46.26 -7.49 -0.66
CA LYS A 147 45.92 -7.36 -2.11
C LYS A 147 47.01 -7.93 -3.05
N PRO A 148 46.64 -8.31 -4.28
CA PRO A 148 47.15 -7.62 -5.48
C PRO A 148 46.00 -7.25 -6.45
N SER A 149 45.76 -5.96 -6.72
CA SER A 149 46.25 -5.16 -7.87
C SER A 149 45.60 -5.51 -9.22
N GLY A 150 44.79 -4.58 -9.74
CA GLY A 150 44.23 -4.63 -11.10
C GLY A 150 43.16 -3.56 -11.28
N SER A 151 43.55 -2.43 -11.88
CA SER A 151 42.75 -1.22 -12.11
C SER A 151 41.69 -1.37 -13.20
N SER A 152 40.53 -0.73 -13.02
CA SER A 152 39.72 -0.18 -14.11
C SER A 152 39.09 1.16 -13.69
N PRO A 153 38.88 2.12 -14.63
CA PRO A 153 38.85 3.56 -14.32
C PRO A 153 37.54 4.02 -13.67
N LYS A 154 37.64 5.04 -12.80
CA LYS A 154 36.48 5.82 -12.33
C LYS A 154 35.92 6.66 -13.47
N ILE A 155 34.70 6.38 -13.91
CA ILE A 155 33.90 7.32 -14.68
C ILE A 155 33.42 8.40 -13.71
N ILE A 156 33.98 9.60 -13.81
CA ILE A 156 33.45 10.79 -13.15
C ILE A 156 32.29 11.29 -14.03
N LEU A 157 31.06 11.07 -13.60
CA LEU A 157 29.91 11.75 -14.19
C LEU A 157 29.90 13.21 -13.73
N PRO A 158 29.66 14.19 -14.63
CA PRO A 158 29.59 15.59 -14.25
C PRO A 158 28.38 15.85 -13.34
N PRO A 159 28.43 16.88 -12.48
CA PRO A 159 27.28 17.27 -11.68
C PRO A 159 26.14 17.68 -12.60
N ARG A 160 24.96 17.08 -12.40
CA ARG A 160 23.75 17.38 -13.18
C ARG A 160 23.34 18.84 -12.94
N PRO A 161 23.09 19.66 -13.97
CA PRO A 161 22.69 21.05 -13.81
C PRO A 161 21.36 21.18 -13.05
N GLN A 162 21.33 22.02 -12.02
CA GLN A 162 20.15 22.37 -11.23
C GLN A 162 19.34 23.50 -11.87
N THR A 163 18.66 23.23 -12.97
CA THR A 163 17.64 24.13 -13.52
C THR A 163 16.43 23.33 -14.00
N GLN A 164 15.64 22.81 -13.04
CA GLN A 164 14.39 22.13 -13.33
C GLN A 164 13.33 23.15 -13.74
N SER A 165 13.21 23.41 -15.04
CA SER A 165 12.07 24.15 -15.58
C SER A 165 10.75 23.50 -15.14
N ILE A 166 9.80 24.31 -14.65
CA ILE A 166 8.47 23.88 -14.21
C ILE A 166 7.59 23.55 -15.43
N VAL A 167 6.85 22.44 -15.39
CA VAL A 167 5.91 22.05 -16.45
C VAL A 167 4.57 21.64 -15.87
N PRO A 168 3.44 21.99 -16.52
CA PRO A 168 2.10 21.55 -16.10
C PRO A 168 2.02 20.04 -15.84
N ILE A 169 1.36 19.65 -14.75
CA ILE A 169 1.00 18.30 -14.32
C ILE A 169 0.47 17.47 -15.48
N LEU A 170 -0.32 18.08 -16.37
CA LEU A 170 -0.88 17.43 -17.56
C LEU A 170 0.16 16.65 -18.39
N HIS A 171 1.42 17.08 -18.42
CA HIS A 171 2.48 16.37 -19.17
C HIS A 171 3.02 15.13 -18.48
N SER A 172 2.61 14.85 -17.24
CA SER A 172 3.02 13.66 -16.49
C SER A 172 1.86 12.83 -15.99
N VAL A 173 0.63 13.16 -16.40
CA VAL A 173 -0.55 12.36 -16.11
C VAL A 173 -1.15 11.89 -17.42
N ASN A 174 -1.05 10.59 -17.69
CA ASN A 174 -1.54 9.97 -18.91
C ASN A 174 -2.95 9.41 -18.69
N LEU A 175 -3.96 10.06 -19.25
CA LEU A 175 -5.37 9.64 -19.14
C LEU A 175 -5.68 8.50 -20.11
N ASN A 176 -5.87 7.29 -19.56
CA ASN A 176 -6.24 6.08 -20.30
C ASN A 176 -7.67 5.67 -19.90
N LEU A 177 -8.61 6.58 -20.12
CA LEU A 177 -10.03 6.43 -19.80
C LEU A 177 -10.85 6.49 -21.10
N PRO A 178 -11.50 5.39 -21.52
CA PRO A 178 -12.26 5.35 -22.76
C PRO A 178 -13.58 6.12 -22.71
N ASP A 179 -14.10 6.43 -21.52
CA ASP A 179 -15.31 7.26 -21.38
C ASP A 179 -14.93 8.74 -21.54
N PRO A 180 -15.44 9.45 -22.56
CA PRO A 180 -15.07 10.83 -22.85
C PRO A 180 -15.54 11.81 -21.77
N THR A 181 -16.64 11.53 -21.07
CA THR A 181 -17.16 12.39 -20.00
C THR A 181 -16.27 12.31 -18.77
N VAL A 182 -15.91 11.09 -18.38
CA VAL A 182 -15.02 10.87 -17.22
C VAL A 182 -13.62 11.40 -17.52
N HIS A 183 -13.14 11.19 -18.75
CA HIS A 183 -11.88 11.75 -19.23
C HIS A 183 -11.88 13.28 -19.10
N ALA A 184 -12.86 13.97 -19.67
CA ALA A 184 -12.95 15.42 -19.64
C ALA A 184 -13.03 15.98 -18.20
N ASN A 185 -13.78 15.32 -17.31
CA ASN A 185 -13.89 15.71 -15.91
C ASN A 185 -12.55 15.60 -15.16
N ILE A 186 -11.81 14.52 -15.39
CA ILE A 186 -10.48 14.35 -14.76
C ILE A 186 -9.46 15.29 -15.39
N GLN A 187 -9.51 15.50 -16.71
CA GLN A 187 -8.65 16.47 -17.38
C GLN A 187 -8.87 17.88 -16.84
N LYS A 188 -10.13 18.30 -16.65
CA LYS A 188 -10.44 19.58 -15.97
C LYS A 188 -9.83 19.62 -14.57
N THR A 189 -9.93 18.54 -13.81
CA THR A 189 -9.38 18.47 -12.45
C THR A 189 -7.85 18.59 -12.45
N ILE A 190 -7.18 18.01 -13.45
CA ILE A 190 -5.73 18.19 -13.65
C ILE A 190 -5.42 19.66 -13.97
N SER A 191 -6.19 20.30 -14.84
CA SER A 191 -6.04 21.74 -15.13
C SER A 191 -6.27 22.61 -13.89
N ASP A 192 -7.25 22.27 -13.05
CA ASP A 192 -7.53 22.96 -11.79
C ASP A 192 -6.34 22.81 -10.82
N LEU A 193 -5.78 21.60 -10.66
CA LEU A 193 -4.54 21.35 -9.89
C LEU A 193 -3.34 22.10 -10.48
N ASP A 194 -3.24 22.14 -11.80
CA ASP A 194 -2.21 22.88 -12.52
C ASP A 194 -2.31 24.38 -12.28
N SER A 195 -3.48 24.93 -12.01
CA SER A 195 -3.62 26.37 -11.73
C SER A 195 -2.99 26.77 -10.39
N ILE A 196 -2.90 25.83 -9.44
CA ILE A 196 -2.47 26.09 -8.05
C ILE A 196 -1.13 25.43 -7.67
N LEU A 197 -0.72 24.37 -8.37
CA LEU A 197 0.52 23.63 -8.10
C LEU A 197 1.49 23.69 -9.29
N LYS A 198 2.78 23.65 -8.99
CA LYS A 198 3.90 23.56 -9.94
C LYS A 198 4.79 22.38 -9.58
N PHE A 199 5.10 21.52 -10.54
CA PHE A 199 5.95 20.35 -10.32
C PHE A 199 7.19 20.34 -11.25
N PRO A 200 8.32 19.74 -10.81
CA PRO A 200 9.50 19.56 -11.65
C PRO A 200 9.24 18.81 -12.95
N LYS A 201 10.00 19.10 -14.01
CA LYS A 201 9.91 18.39 -15.31
C LYS A 201 10.27 16.90 -15.25
N ASP A 202 11.23 16.51 -14.42
CA ASP A 202 11.84 15.16 -14.42
C ASP A 202 11.04 14.12 -13.60
N ARG A 203 9.73 14.31 -13.47
CA ARG A 203 8.89 13.49 -12.59
C ARG A 203 8.40 12.21 -13.27
N THR A 204 8.20 11.16 -12.49
CA THR A 204 7.66 9.88 -12.99
C THR A 204 6.23 10.05 -13.49
N ASN A 205 5.95 9.60 -14.71
CA ASN A 205 4.61 9.68 -15.32
C ASN A 205 3.61 8.74 -14.62
N ILE A 206 2.43 9.26 -14.27
CA ILE A 206 1.33 8.51 -13.66
C ILE A 206 0.28 8.20 -14.73
N GLY A 207 -0.14 6.95 -14.84
CA GLY A 207 -1.28 6.57 -15.70
C GLY A 207 -2.61 6.65 -14.95
N VAL A 208 -3.68 7.08 -15.59
CA VAL A 208 -5.04 7.01 -15.03
C VAL A 208 -5.86 6.00 -15.81
N HIS A 209 -6.40 4.99 -15.14
CA HIS A 209 -7.11 3.86 -15.75
C HIS A 209 -8.40 3.55 -14.98
N TYR A 210 -9.29 2.75 -15.57
CA TYR A 210 -10.34 2.11 -14.79
C TYR A 210 -9.82 0.92 -13.99
N LEU A 211 -10.43 0.68 -12.82
CA LEU A 211 -10.24 -0.57 -12.08
C LEU A 211 -10.64 -1.75 -12.97
N ALA A 212 -9.83 -2.81 -12.90
CA ALA A 212 -10.07 -4.04 -13.62
C ALA A 212 -9.97 -5.27 -12.69
N GLY A 213 -10.51 -6.40 -13.15
CA GLY A 213 -10.35 -7.69 -12.48
C GLY A 213 -10.98 -7.76 -11.08
N SER A 214 -10.26 -8.36 -10.12
CA SER A 214 -10.77 -8.60 -8.76
C SER A 214 -10.99 -7.33 -7.94
N ASN A 215 -10.39 -6.20 -8.34
CA ASN A 215 -10.56 -4.92 -7.65
C ASN A 215 -11.90 -4.24 -7.99
N LEU A 216 -12.53 -4.53 -9.15
CA LEU A 216 -13.90 -4.09 -9.44
C LEU A 216 -14.92 -4.67 -8.45
N LYS A 217 -14.64 -5.86 -7.91
CA LYS A 217 -15.49 -6.53 -6.91
C LYS A 217 -15.31 -5.95 -5.50
N LYS A 218 -14.28 -5.11 -5.30
CA LYS A 218 -14.09 -4.37 -4.04
C LYS A 218 -14.92 -3.10 -4.10
N ASN A 219 -15.66 -2.83 -3.03
CA ASN A 219 -16.48 -1.63 -2.87
C ASN A 219 -15.62 -0.40 -2.53
N ILE A 220 -14.66 -0.07 -3.40
CA ILE A 220 -13.74 1.08 -3.28
C ILE A 220 -13.93 2.02 -4.47
N ALA A 221 -13.77 3.32 -4.24
CA ALA A 221 -13.96 4.33 -5.29
C ALA A 221 -12.77 4.42 -6.26
N GLY A 222 -11.56 4.23 -5.74
CA GLY A 222 -10.32 4.20 -6.53
C GLY A 222 -9.17 3.65 -5.71
N LEU A 223 -7.99 3.57 -6.33
CA LEU A 223 -6.72 3.31 -5.66
C LEU A 223 -5.55 3.86 -6.49
N PHE A 224 -4.53 4.38 -5.83
CA PHE A 224 -3.20 4.55 -6.40
C PHE A 224 -2.38 3.26 -6.24
N ASN A 225 -1.86 2.76 -7.35
CA ASN A 225 -1.00 1.59 -7.40
C ASN A 225 0.46 2.03 -7.62
N PRO A 226 1.30 2.04 -6.57
CA PRO A 226 2.70 2.46 -6.70
C PRO A 226 3.52 1.54 -7.61
N ASN A 227 3.11 0.28 -7.84
CA ASN A 227 3.86 -0.66 -8.68
C ASN A 227 3.74 -0.34 -10.18
N THR A 228 2.53 -0.02 -10.61
CA THR A 228 2.24 0.32 -12.02
C THR A 228 2.32 1.83 -12.26
N ASN A 229 2.47 2.60 -11.18
CA ASN A 229 2.33 4.05 -11.15
C ASN A 229 1.00 4.51 -11.76
N ARG A 230 -0.09 3.83 -11.36
CA ARG A 230 -1.42 4.08 -11.91
C ARG A 230 -2.39 4.53 -10.83
N ILE A 231 -3.16 5.56 -11.14
CA ILE A 231 -4.42 5.84 -10.48
C ILE A 231 -5.49 5.00 -11.17
N GLU A 232 -6.14 4.12 -10.43
CA GLU A 232 -7.20 3.25 -10.94
C GLU A 232 -8.54 3.69 -10.33
N ILE A 233 -9.50 4.08 -11.17
CA ILE A 233 -10.79 4.63 -10.76
C ILE A 233 -11.90 3.61 -10.99
N ASN A 234 -12.84 3.48 -10.06
CA ASN A 234 -13.95 2.53 -10.20
C ASN A 234 -15.04 3.08 -11.11
N SER A 235 -15.26 2.47 -12.27
CA SER A 235 -16.34 2.85 -13.22
C SER A 235 -17.74 2.38 -12.80
N GLY A 236 -17.89 1.71 -11.66
CA GLY A 236 -19.19 1.24 -11.18
C GLY A 236 -20.17 2.39 -10.92
N LEU A 237 -21.45 2.17 -11.24
CA LEU A 237 -22.52 3.19 -11.14
C LEU A 237 -22.63 3.88 -9.77
N LYS A 238 -22.23 3.19 -8.70
CA LYS A 238 -22.19 3.74 -7.34
C LYS A 238 -21.26 4.96 -7.22
N PHE A 239 -20.16 4.99 -7.96
CA PHE A 239 -19.09 5.98 -7.85
C PHE A 239 -19.11 7.03 -8.96
N LYS A 240 -20.09 6.96 -9.88
CA LYS A 240 -20.14 7.79 -11.09
C LYS A 240 -20.09 9.30 -10.85
N ASP A 241 -20.57 9.75 -9.70
CA ASP A 241 -20.61 11.16 -9.32
C ASP A 241 -19.52 11.48 -8.28
N THR A 242 -18.41 10.75 -8.26
CA THR A 242 -17.29 10.96 -7.31
C THR A 242 -15.92 10.90 -7.97
N TYR A 243 -15.86 10.92 -9.31
CA TYR A 243 -14.61 10.69 -10.05
C TYR A 243 -13.53 11.72 -9.78
N GLN A 244 -13.87 13.01 -9.63
CA GLN A 244 -12.88 14.06 -9.43
C GLN A 244 -12.34 14.02 -7.99
N SER A 245 -13.21 13.83 -7.00
CA SER A 245 -12.79 13.61 -5.60
C SER A 245 -11.91 12.36 -5.48
N THR A 246 -12.32 11.26 -6.09
CA THR A 246 -11.52 10.03 -6.15
C THR A 246 -10.17 10.27 -6.80
N PHE A 247 -10.15 10.94 -7.96
CA PHE A 247 -8.90 11.25 -8.65
C PHE A 247 -7.95 12.09 -7.79
N VAL A 248 -8.44 13.17 -7.17
CA VAL A 248 -7.62 14.05 -6.31
C VAL A 248 -7.08 13.29 -5.11
N HIS A 249 -7.89 12.41 -4.50
CA HIS A 249 -7.45 11.55 -3.40
C HIS A 249 -6.29 10.64 -3.81
N GLU A 250 -6.46 9.88 -4.90
CA GLU A 250 -5.41 8.96 -5.37
C GLU A 250 -4.19 9.70 -5.93
N PHE A 251 -4.40 10.87 -6.52
CA PHE A 251 -3.32 11.75 -6.95
C PHE A 251 -2.51 12.28 -5.77
N ALA A 252 -3.17 12.59 -4.64
CA ALA A 252 -2.47 12.97 -3.41
C ALA A 252 -1.59 11.82 -2.90
N HIS A 253 -2.08 10.58 -2.90
CA HIS A 253 -1.24 9.40 -2.59
C HIS A 253 -0.07 9.25 -3.56
N ALA A 254 -0.30 9.47 -4.85
CA ALA A 254 0.74 9.39 -5.86
C ALA A 254 1.82 10.46 -5.68
N MET A 255 1.40 11.71 -5.47
CA MET A 255 2.28 12.83 -5.17
C MET A 255 3.08 12.56 -3.90
N ASP A 256 2.43 12.11 -2.83
CA ASP A 256 3.07 11.79 -1.55
C ASP A 256 4.14 10.69 -1.66
N TYR A 257 3.89 9.69 -2.51
CA TYR A 257 4.80 8.56 -2.69
C TYR A 257 5.94 8.82 -3.68
N ARG A 258 5.69 9.66 -4.69
CA ARG A 258 6.60 9.85 -5.84
C ARG A 258 7.35 11.16 -5.81
N TRP A 259 6.69 12.22 -5.39
CA TRP A 259 7.11 13.58 -5.67
C TRP A 259 7.42 14.36 -4.41
N LEU A 260 6.65 14.19 -3.33
CA LEU A 260 6.99 14.78 -2.05
C LEU A 260 8.16 14.00 -1.46
N GLY A 261 9.30 14.68 -1.25
CA GLY A 261 10.48 14.07 -0.65
C GLY A 261 11.13 12.97 -1.50
N LYS A 262 11.34 11.79 -0.89
CA LYS A 262 12.11 10.70 -1.50
C LYS A 262 11.20 9.72 -2.26
N ASP A 263 11.43 9.55 -3.56
CA ASP A 263 10.68 8.60 -4.39
C ASP A 263 10.65 7.19 -3.76
N GLY A 264 9.46 6.60 -3.75
CA GLY A 264 9.20 5.28 -3.16
C GLY A 264 8.84 5.32 -1.67
N ARG A 265 8.60 6.50 -1.09
CA ARG A 265 8.27 6.70 0.31
C ARG A 265 7.16 7.75 0.44
N TYR A 266 6.15 7.45 1.26
CA TYR A 266 5.17 8.44 1.67
C TYR A 266 5.80 9.48 2.60
N GLU A 267 5.98 10.69 2.10
CA GLU A 267 6.56 11.81 2.84
C GLU A 267 5.66 12.28 3.97
N SER A 268 4.34 12.20 3.80
CA SER A 268 3.37 12.48 4.86
C SER A 268 3.61 11.59 6.08
N HIS A 269 3.97 10.33 5.86
CA HIS A 269 4.26 9.37 6.93
C HIS A 269 5.64 9.54 7.54
N SER A 270 6.67 9.66 6.71
CA SER A 270 8.07 9.49 7.16
C SER A 270 8.88 10.78 7.14
N GLY A 271 8.35 11.83 6.53
CA GLY A 271 9.04 13.08 6.30
C GLY A 271 9.06 14.00 7.52
N PRO A 272 10.17 14.71 7.78
CA PRO A 272 10.23 15.72 8.83
C PRO A 272 9.33 16.93 8.53
N ASP A 273 9.13 17.27 7.25
CA ASP A 273 8.32 18.42 6.81
C ASP A 273 6.83 18.28 7.16
N PHE A 274 6.38 17.05 7.45
CA PHE A 274 5.00 16.74 7.85
C PHE A 274 4.81 16.64 9.37
N ALA A 275 5.83 16.93 10.18
CA ALA A 275 5.70 16.90 11.65
C ALA A 275 4.63 17.88 12.16
N GLU A 276 4.60 19.10 11.62
CA GLU A 276 3.58 20.10 11.95
C GLU A 276 2.18 19.67 11.49
N PHE A 277 2.07 19.09 10.29
CA PHE A 277 0.81 18.54 9.78
C PHE A 277 0.23 17.49 10.70
N LYS A 278 1.04 16.51 11.14
CA LYS A 278 0.60 15.47 12.09
C LYS A 278 0.11 16.08 13.40
N ASN A 279 0.86 17.03 13.96
CA ASN A 279 0.51 17.68 15.22
C ASN A 279 -0.80 18.49 15.12
N VAL A 280 -0.99 19.23 14.02
CA VAL A 280 -2.23 19.99 13.79
C VAL A 280 -3.40 19.07 13.57
N VAL A 281 -3.26 18.06 12.70
CA VAL A 281 -4.31 17.07 12.43
C VAL A 281 -4.74 16.33 13.70
N GLN A 282 -3.80 15.95 14.57
CA GLN A 282 -4.12 15.26 15.83
C GLN A 282 -4.99 16.09 16.79
N LYS A 283 -5.00 17.42 16.63
CA LYS A 283 -5.77 18.35 17.47
C LYS A 283 -7.17 18.66 16.93
N THR A 284 -7.49 18.24 15.71
CA THR A 284 -8.78 18.52 15.09
C THR A 284 -9.89 17.64 15.67
N GLU A 285 -11.12 18.14 15.64
CA GLU A 285 -12.29 17.42 16.12
C GLU A 285 -12.55 16.15 15.31
N LEU A 286 -12.28 16.17 13.99
CA LEU A 286 -12.31 14.95 13.17
C LEU A 286 -11.44 13.84 13.76
N TYR A 287 -10.17 14.15 14.09
CA TYR A 287 -9.22 13.16 14.55
C TYR A 287 -9.62 12.59 15.91
N LYS A 288 -10.00 13.48 16.85
CA LYS A 288 -10.51 13.08 18.17
C LYS A 288 -11.76 12.21 18.06
N ARG A 289 -12.71 12.58 17.19
CA ARG A 289 -13.94 11.83 16.92
C ARG A 289 -13.65 10.44 16.38
N LEU A 290 -12.76 10.29 15.39
CA LEU A 290 -12.39 8.98 14.86
C LEU A 290 -11.66 8.12 15.90
N GLN A 291 -10.78 8.70 16.73
CA GLN A 291 -10.16 7.98 17.84
C GLN A 291 -11.20 7.49 18.87
N GLN A 292 -12.15 8.35 19.23
CA GLN A 292 -13.22 7.99 20.16
C GLN A 292 -14.07 6.84 19.60
N ILE A 293 -14.50 6.94 18.34
CA ILE A 293 -15.26 5.89 17.64
C ILE A 293 -14.46 4.57 17.61
N GLY A 294 -13.15 4.63 17.39
CA GLY A 294 -12.27 3.46 17.43
C GLY A 294 -12.20 2.80 18.81
N ARG A 295 -12.11 3.60 19.88
CA ARG A 295 -12.08 3.12 21.27
C ARG A 295 -13.42 2.54 21.73
N GLU A 296 -14.51 3.27 21.49
CA GLU A 296 -15.85 2.88 21.94
C GLU A 296 -16.47 1.81 21.04
N GLY A 297 -16.03 1.74 19.78
CA GLY A 297 -16.59 0.85 18.79
C GLY A 297 -18.05 1.18 18.46
N ARG A 298 -18.45 2.43 18.62
CA ARG A 298 -19.79 2.96 18.34
C ARG A 298 -19.68 4.28 17.58
N THR A 299 -20.65 4.59 16.73
CA THR A 299 -20.73 5.86 16.01
C THR A 299 -22.14 6.42 16.08
N LYS A 300 -22.27 7.75 16.09
CA LYS A 300 -23.56 8.41 15.86
C LYS A 300 -23.89 8.32 14.37
N VAL A 301 -25.16 8.06 14.08
CA VAL A 301 -25.69 8.05 12.72
C VAL A 301 -26.66 9.22 12.62
N PRO A 302 -26.58 10.08 11.58
CA PRO A 302 -27.56 11.15 11.39
C PRO A 302 -28.99 10.59 11.38
N GLY A 303 -29.87 11.16 12.20
CA GLY A 303 -31.26 10.71 12.35
C GLY A 303 -31.49 9.58 13.36
N LEU A 304 -30.46 9.12 14.09
CA LEU A 304 -30.61 8.25 15.25
C LEU A 304 -30.01 8.89 16.51
N ASP A 305 -30.83 8.98 17.58
CA ASP A 305 -30.40 9.52 18.87
C ASP A 305 -29.49 8.56 19.66
N VAL A 306 -29.50 7.27 19.30
CA VAL A 306 -28.71 6.24 19.99
C VAL A 306 -27.45 5.88 19.17
N PRO A 307 -26.25 5.87 19.79
CA PRO A 307 -25.03 5.42 19.12
C PRO A 307 -25.14 3.97 18.62
N VAL A 308 -24.78 3.74 17.36
CA VAL A 308 -24.84 2.43 16.70
C VAL A 308 -23.49 1.71 16.84
N ALA A 309 -23.52 0.44 17.24
CA ALA A 309 -22.33 -0.39 17.36
C ALA A 309 -21.71 -0.71 15.99
N LEU A 310 -20.39 -0.58 15.89
CA LEU A 310 -19.65 -0.94 14.70
C LEU A 310 -19.47 -2.46 14.59
N SER A 311 -19.66 -3.00 13.39
CA SER A 311 -19.25 -4.37 13.06
C SER A 311 -17.72 -4.54 13.19
N ARG A 312 -17.24 -5.79 13.30
CA ARG A 312 -15.80 -6.09 13.37
C ARG A 312 -15.02 -5.50 12.19
N THR A 313 -15.57 -5.57 10.98
CA THR A 313 -14.99 -5.00 9.77
C THR A 313 -14.92 -3.47 9.86
N GLN A 314 -16.00 -2.81 10.28
CA GLN A 314 -16.00 -1.36 10.45
C GLN A 314 -15.01 -0.89 11.52
N LYS A 315 -14.90 -1.59 12.66
CA LYS A 315 -13.89 -1.30 13.68
C LYS A 315 -12.47 -1.40 13.12
N SER A 316 -12.19 -2.42 12.30
CA SER A 316 -10.87 -2.61 11.68
C SER A 316 -10.48 -1.53 10.67
N LEU A 317 -11.44 -0.74 10.17
CA LEU A 317 -11.20 0.37 9.25
C LEU A 317 -10.87 1.69 9.96
N ILE A 318 -11.20 1.85 11.24
CA ILE A 318 -10.91 3.09 11.97
C ILE A 318 -9.41 3.41 12.01
N PRO A 319 -8.50 2.47 12.31
CA PRO A 319 -7.07 2.73 12.25
C PRO A 319 -6.60 3.15 10.86
N TYR A 320 -7.21 2.62 9.80
CA TYR A 320 -6.91 3.01 8.41
C TYR A 320 -7.30 4.48 8.16
N PHE A 321 -8.47 4.93 8.62
CA PHE A 321 -8.86 6.35 8.53
C PHE A 321 -8.02 7.29 9.41
N LEU A 322 -7.14 6.77 10.26
CA LEU A 322 -6.24 7.55 11.11
C LEU A 322 -4.78 7.52 10.62
N THR A 323 -4.48 6.81 9.52
CA THR A 323 -3.14 6.85 8.94
C THR A 323 -2.84 8.25 8.37
N THR A 324 -1.57 8.63 8.39
CA THR A 324 -1.19 9.99 7.98
C THR A 324 -1.39 10.19 6.48
N GLU A 325 -1.15 9.14 5.70
CA GLU A 325 -1.33 9.07 4.26
C GLU A 325 -2.80 9.33 3.87
N GLU A 326 -3.75 8.66 4.54
CA GLU A 326 -5.18 8.85 4.28
C GLU A 326 -5.69 10.21 4.75
N LEU A 327 -5.15 10.73 5.86
CA LEU A 327 -5.45 12.07 6.35
C LEU A 327 -4.91 13.13 5.38
N PHE A 328 -3.69 12.94 4.85
CA PHE A 328 -3.09 13.80 3.85
C PHE A 328 -3.88 13.81 2.54
N ALA A 329 -4.27 12.64 2.05
CA ALA A 329 -5.06 12.53 0.82
C ALA A 329 -6.40 13.27 0.94
N ARG A 330 -7.15 13.04 2.02
CA ARG A 330 -8.43 13.76 2.28
C ARG A 330 -8.24 15.26 2.50
N ALA A 331 -7.19 15.66 3.20
CA ALA A 331 -6.89 17.07 3.39
C ALA A 331 -6.56 17.75 2.05
N THR A 332 -5.83 17.07 1.17
CA THR A 332 -5.53 17.55 -0.19
C THR A 332 -6.78 17.68 -1.05
N GLU A 333 -7.78 16.80 -0.88
CA GLU A 333 -9.07 16.95 -1.57
C GLU A 333 -9.80 18.23 -1.18
N ILE A 334 -9.99 18.48 0.12
CA ILE A 334 -10.66 19.69 0.60
C ILE A 334 -9.84 20.92 0.21
N TRP A 335 -8.51 20.88 0.43
CA TRP A 335 -7.59 21.95 0.06
C TRP A 335 -7.68 22.32 -1.42
N THR A 336 -7.72 21.33 -2.32
CA THR A 336 -7.87 21.57 -3.76
C THR A 336 -9.19 22.25 -4.06
N ALA A 337 -10.27 21.82 -3.41
CA ALA A 337 -11.61 22.37 -3.62
C ALA A 337 -11.69 23.84 -3.16
N GLU A 338 -11.15 24.16 -1.99
CA GLU A 338 -11.06 25.53 -1.45
C GLU A 338 -10.21 26.44 -2.35
N ARG A 339 -9.01 25.97 -2.74
CA ARG A 339 -8.07 26.75 -3.55
C ARG A 339 -8.56 27.05 -4.97
N THR A 340 -9.40 26.19 -5.51
CA THR A 340 -9.96 26.32 -6.86
C THR A 340 -11.37 26.90 -6.86
N GLY A 341 -11.97 27.12 -5.69
CA GLY A 341 -13.38 27.51 -5.56
C GLY A 341 -14.35 26.47 -6.13
N SER A 342 -13.94 25.20 -6.23
CA SER A 342 -14.68 24.16 -6.95
C SER A 342 -15.81 23.57 -6.11
N LYS A 343 -16.99 24.18 -6.22
CA LYS A 343 -18.25 23.69 -5.59
C LYS A 343 -18.58 22.25 -5.99
N ASN A 344 -18.27 21.87 -7.23
CA ASN A 344 -18.48 20.52 -7.73
C ASN A 344 -17.55 19.51 -7.02
N LEU A 345 -16.26 19.84 -6.82
CA LEU A 345 -15.34 18.98 -6.08
C LEU A 345 -15.80 18.82 -4.61
N LEU A 346 -16.22 19.91 -3.96
CA LEU A 346 -16.81 19.87 -2.61
C LEU A 346 -18.05 18.94 -2.55
N ALA A 347 -18.96 19.05 -3.52
CA ALA A 347 -20.15 18.20 -3.57
C ALA A 347 -19.78 16.70 -3.72
N GLN A 348 -18.76 16.38 -4.52
CA GLN A 348 -18.27 15.00 -4.67
C GLN A 348 -17.61 14.48 -3.39
N ILE A 349 -16.87 15.32 -2.67
CA ILE A 349 -16.29 14.98 -1.36
C ILE A 349 -17.41 14.66 -0.36
N GLN A 350 -18.43 15.52 -0.26
CA GLN A 350 -19.59 15.30 0.61
C GLN A 350 -20.33 14.00 0.25
N LYS A 351 -20.50 13.72 -1.05
CA LYS A 351 -21.10 12.47 -1.53
C LYS A 351 -20.26 11.25 -1.16
N LYS A 352 -18.93 11.31 -1.31
CA LYS A 352 -18.03 10.21 -0.91
C LYS A 352 -18.06 9.98 0.61
N ASN A 353 -18.19 11.05 1.38
CA ASN A 353 -18.34 10.97 2.84
C ASN A 353 -19.63 10.24 3.24
N SER A 354 -20.77 10.56 2.60
CA SER A 354 -22.05 9.92 2.90
C SER A 354 -22.15 8.44 2.49
N MET A 355 -21.25 7.97 1.62
CA MET A 355 -21.12 6.54 1.28
C MET A 355 -20.47 5.71 2.38
N ASN A 356 -19.85 6.35 3.38
CA ASN A 356 -19.11 5.68 4.44
C ASN A 356 -19.94 5.55 5.72
N PHE A 357 -19.58 4.57 6.55
CA PHE A 357 -20.28 4.30 7.81
C PHE A 357 -19.94 5.30 8.93
N VAL A 358 -18.96 6.19 8.69
CA VAL A 358 -18.50 7.22 9.62
C VAL A 358 -18.09 8.45 8.83
N ASN A 359 -18.43 9.64 9.37
CA ASN A 359 -17.90 10.89 8.84
C ASN A 359 -16.38 10.94 9.11
N HIS A 360 -15.62 10.93 8.04
CA HIS A 360 -14.16 10.90 8.07
C HIS A 360 -13.56 12.10 7.31
N TYR A 361 -14.31 13.19 7.17
CA TYR A 361 -13.85 14.48 6.65
C TYR A 361 -13.95 15.57 7.74
N TRP A 362 -13.14 16.61 7.59
CA TRP A 362 -13.20 17.78 8.45
C TRP A 362 -14.44 18.60 8.15
N ASP A 363 -15.00 19.18 9.20
CA ASP A 363 -15.96 20.27 9.07
C ASP A 363 -15.19 21.56 8.73
N GLU A 364 -15.86 22.57 8.15
CA GLU A 364 -15.21 23.76 7.57
C GLU A 364 -14.27 24.48 8.56
N ASP A 365 -14.76 24.76 9.78
CA ASP A 365 -13.95 25.42 10.81
C ASP A 365 -12.82 24.53 11.33
N ASP A 366 -13.05 23.22 11.44
CA ASP A 366 -12.05 22.24 11.90
C ASP A 366 -10.92 22.05 10.87
N PHE A 367 -11.17 22.38 9.60
CA PHE A 367 -10.20 22.26 8.52
C PHE A 367 -9.25 23.46 8.40
N LYS A 368 -9.64 24.67 8.83
CA LYS A 368 -8.85 25.91 8.67
C LYS A 368 -7.38 25.78 9.13
N PRO A 369 -7.06 25.15 10.28
CA PRO A 369 -5.67 24.94 10.68
C PRO A 369 -4.92 23.99 9.76
N VAL A 370 -5.59 22.93 9.27
CA VAL A 370 -5.00 21.93 8.36
C VAL A 370 -4.70 22.56 6.99
N LEU A 371 -5.62 23.38 6.48
CA LEU A 371 -5.43 24.17 5.25
C LEU A 371 -4.16 25.04 5.34
N SER A 372 -4.01 25.77 6.45
CA SER A 372 -2.85 26.65 6.68
C SER A 372 -1.52 25.88 6.68
N VAL A 373 -1.51 24.66 7.24
CA VAL A 373 -0.30 23.83 7.25
C VAL A 373 0.00 23.24 5.87
N LEU A 374 -1.02 22.80 5.12
CA LEU A 374 -0.81 22.33 3.74
C LEU A 374 -0.25 23.43 2.85
N ASP A 375 -0.75 24.66 2.98
CA ASP A 375 -0.20 25.82 2.30
C ASP A 375 1.29 26.01 2.60
N LYS A 376 1.65 25.94 3.88
CA LYS A 376 3.04 26.05 4.33
C LYS A 376 3.91 24.94 3.76
N ILE A 377 3.44 23.69 3.75
CA ILE A 377 4.17 22.54 3.20
C ILE A 377 4.40 22.71 1.71
N PHE A 378 3.34 22.94 0.92
CA PHE A 378 3.47 23.09 -0.52
C PHE A 378 4.31 24.32 -0.89
N LYS A 379 4.23 25.42 -0.13
CA LYS A 379 5.10 26.59 -0.32
C LYS A 379 6.57 26.28 -0.01
N THR A 380 6.85 25.63 1.12
CA THR A 380 8.22 25.30 1.56
C THR A 380 8.90 24.33 0.60
N MET A 381 8.15 23.36 0.09
CA MET A 381 8.64 22.40 -0.90
C MET A 381 8.68 22.97 -2.33
N GLY A 382 8.23 24.21 -2.55
CA GLY A 382 8.23 24.85 -3.85
C GLY A 382 7.17 24.37 -4.83
N TYR A 383 6.17 23.61 -4.37
CA TYR A 383 5.05 23.11 -5.18
C TYR A 383 3.89 24.10 -5.30
N LEU A 384 3.72 25.03 -4.37
CA LEU A 384 2.65 26.02 -4.44
C LEU A 384 3.00 27.11 -5.46
N LYS A 385 2.06 27.47 -6.33
CA LYS A 385 2.27 28.54 -7.32
C LYS A 385 2.32 29.92 -6.69
#